data_AF-A0A5E4RM74-F1
#
_entry.id   AF-A0A5E4RM74-F1
#
_cell.length_a   1.000
_cell.length_b   1.000
_cell.length_c   1.000
_cell.angle_alpha   90.00
_cell.angle_beta   90.00
_cell.angle_gamma   90.00
#
_symmetry.space_group_name_H-M   'P 1'
#
loop_
_entity.id
_entity.type
_entity.pdbx_description
1 polymer ?
#
loop_
_entity_poly.entity_id
_entity_poly.type
_entity_poly.pdbx_seq_one_letter_code
_entity_poly.pdbx_strand_id
1 'polypeptide(L)'
;MYSNMPMPSAESTPEIEAFRPGVYRHYKGNCYLALGIARADETNEPVVVYTRLYPREGLPMSTRLLRIWNEPVMTQSGPVPRFTYIGHTTPAA
;
A
#
# COMPACT_ATOMS: atom_id res chain seq x y z
N MET A 1 37.33 10.29 -11.85
CA MET A 1 37.11 9.63 -10.55
C MET A 1 35.66 9.89 -10.15
N TYR A 2 34.72 9.08 -10.63
CA TYR A 2 33.35 9.15 -10.12
C TYR A 2 33.31 8.31 -8.85
N SER A 3 33.34 9.01 -7.72
CA SER A 3 33.22 8.45 -6.38
C SER A 3 32.01 7.54 -6.28
N ASN A 4 32.16 6.45 -5.52
CA ASN A 4 31.08 5.63 -4.97
C ASN A 4 29.99 6.51 -4.33
N MET A 5 29.03 6.97 -5.12
CA MET A 5 27.71 7.27 -4.57
C MET A 5 27.07 5.91 -4.30
N PRO A 6 26.68 5.60 -3.05
CA PRO A 6 25.82 4.46 -2.83
C PRO A 6 24.56 4.74 -3.62
N MET A 7 24.36 3.98 -4.72
CA MET A 7 23.05 3.92 -5.35
C MET A 7 22.08 3.52 -4.24
N PRO A 8 20.92 4.19 -4.10
CA PRO A 8 19.89 3.65 -3.22
C PRO A 8 19.66 2.22 -3.66
N SER A 9 19.95 1.26 -2.78
CA SER A 9 19.58 -0.12 -2.96
C SER A 9 18.11 -0.13 -3.41
N ALA A 10 17.75 -0.91 -4.43
CA ALA A 10 16.36 -1.00 -4.92
C ALA A 10 15.33 -1.31 -3.80
N GLU A 11 15.82 -1.68 -2.62
CA GLU A 11 15.09 -2.02 -1.40
C GLU A 11 14.79 -0.81 -0.48
N SER A 12 15.30 0.39 -0.75
CA SER A 12 15.20 1.56 0.15
C SER A 12 14.83 2.84 -0.62
N THR A 13 13.64 2.84 -1.22
CA THR A 13 13.07 4.03 -1.87
C THR A 13 12.29 4.86 -0.82
N PRO A 14 12.26 6.21 -0.91
CA PRO A 14 11.50 7.05 0.02
C PRO A 14 10.03 6.64 0.19
N GLU A 15 9.41 6.07 -0.85
CA GLU A 15 8.03 5.55 -0.80
C GLU A 15 7.88 4.35 0.13
N ILE A 16 8.89 3.47 0.20
CA ILE A 16 8.91 2.30 1.07
C ILE A 16 9.10 2.75 2.52
N GLU A 17 10.03 3.68 2.76
CA GLU A 17 10.31 4.22 4.10
C GLU A 17 9.14 5.03 4.67
N ALA A 18 8.38 5.71 3.81
CA ALA A 18 7.19 6.46 4.19
C ALA A 18 5.95 5.57 4.43
N PHE A 19 6.00 4.28 4.08
CA PHE A 19 4.86 3.39 4.21
C PHE A 19 4.55 3.08 5.67
N ARG A 20 3.27 3.09 6.03
CA ARG A 20 2.80 2.85 7.41
C ARG A 20 1.91 1.61 7.48
N PRO A 21 2.39 0.47 8.00
CA PRO A 21 1.52 -0.68 8.27
C PRO A 21 0.36 -0.31 9.22
N GLY A 22 -0.81 -0.89 8.98
CA GLY A 22 -2.02 -0.60 9.75
C GLY A 22 -3.28 -0.67 8.91
N VAL A 23 -4.35 -0.08 9.43
CA VAL A 23 -5.66 -0.10 8.77
C VAL A 23 -5.75 1.03 7.77
N TYR A 24 -6.17 0.69 6.55
CA TYR A 24 -6.46 1.59 5.46
C TYR A 24 -7.93 1.48 5.04
N ARG A 25 -8.54 2.63 4.74
CA ARG A 25 -9.85 2.69 4.09
C ARG A 25 -9.67 2.91 2.60
N HIS A 26 -10.22 2.01 1.80
CA HIS A 26 -10.27 2.21 0.35
C HIS A 26 -11.31 3.28 0.01
N TYR A 27 -11.12 4.03 -1.07
CA TYR A 27 -12.05 5.08 -1.49
C TYR A 27 -13.50 4.59 -1.71
N LYS A 28 -13.69 3.27 -1.95
CA LYS A 28 -15.02 2.63 -2.04
C LYS A 28 -15.66 2.30 -0.68
N GLY A 29 -15.03 2.66 0.44
CA GLY A 29 -15.59 2.53 1.79
C GLY A 29 -15.04 1.37 2.63
N ASN A 30 -14.64 0.27 2.01
CA ASN A 30 -14.15 -0.93 2.73
C ASN A 30 -12.80 -0.71 3.43
N CYS A 31 -12.61 -1.39 4.56
CA CYS A 31 -11.36 -1.36 5.33
C CYS A 31 -10.47 -2.59 5.04
N TYR A 32 -9.18 -2.36 5.11
CA TYR A 32 -8.13 -3.34 4.85
C TYR A 32 -7.00 -3.17 5.87
N LEU A 33 -6.41 -4.27 6.33
CA LEU A 33 -5.19 -4.27 7.13
C LEU A 33 -3.99 -4.43 6.18
N ALA A 34 -3.17 -3.40 6.05
CA ALA A 34 -1.87 -3.50 5.40
C ALA A 34 -0.83 -4.02 6.40
N LEU A 35 -0.28 -5.19 6.11
CA LEU A 35 0.72 -5.87 6.94
C LEU A 35 2.11 -5.25 6.77
N GLY A 36 2.43 -4.79 5.56
CA GLY A 36 3.73 -4.22 5.23
C GLY A 36 4.01 -4.17 3.74
N ILE A 37 5.24 -3.77 3.40
CA ILE A 37 5.80 -3.86 2.05
C ILE A 37 6.53 -5.19 1.91
N ALA A 38 6.35 -5.85 0.78
CA ALA A 38 7.14 -7.00 0.33
C ALA A 38 7.71 -6.71 -1.06
N ARG A 39 8.65 -7.54 -1.49
CA ARG A 39 9.17 -7.56 -2.87
C ARG A 39 8.48 -8.69 -3.64
N ALA A 40 7.93 -8.38 -4.82
CA ALA A 40 7.51 -9.41 -5.76
C ALA A 40 8.78 -9.99 -6.43
N ASP A 41 9.01 -11.30 -6.31
CA ASP A 41 10.28 -11.92 -6.73
C ASP A 41 10.45 -11.89 -8.26
N GLU A 42 9.35 -12.07 -8.99
CA GLU A 42 9.34 -12.15 -10.45
C GLU A 42 9.63 -10.80 -11.12
N THR A 43 9.21 -9.70 -10.50
CA THR A 43 9.36 -8.35 -11.08
C THR A 43 10.32 -7.45 -10.32
N ASN A 44 10.75 -7.87 -9.13
CA ASN A 44 11.49 -7.06 -8.16
C ASN A 44 10.80 -5.73 -7.78
N GLU A 45 9.48 -5.62 -7.98
CA GLU A 45 8.73 -4.42 -7.62
C GLU A 45 8.23 -4.46 -6.16
N PRO A 46 8.20 -3.31 -5.47
CA PRO A 46 7.61 -3.21 -4.14
C PRO A 46 6.09 -3.35 -4.20
N VAL A 47 5.54 -4.23 -3.36
CA VAL A 47 4.10 -4.49 -3.23
C VAL A 47 3.64 -4.32 -1.79
N VAL A 48 2.44 -3.79 -1.60
CA VAL A 48 1.74 -3.80 -0.32
C VAL A 48 1.06 -5.16 -0.14
N VAL A 49 1.33 -5.83 0.97
CA VAL A 49 0.63 -7.05 1.39
C VAL A 49 -0.48 -6.64 2.36
N TYR A 50 -1.72 -7.01 2.06
CA TYR A 50 -2.87 -6.58 2.85
C TYR A 50 -4.01 -7.61 2.92
N THR A 51 -4.84 -7.50 3.94
CA THR A 51 -5.99 -8.37 4.21
C THR A 51 -7.28 -7.56 4.25
N ARG A 52 -8.37 -8.05 3.65
CA ARG A 52 -9.70 -7.42 3.78
C ARG A 52 -10.26 -7.59 5.20
N LEU A 53 -10.88 -6.53 5.74
CA LEU A 53 -11.52 -6.54 7.07
C LEU A 53 -13.05 -6.60 6.97
N TYR A 54 -13.56 -7.28 5.95
CA TYR A 54 -14.99 -7.45 5.71
C TYR A 54 -15.28 -8.84 5.09
N PRO A 55 -16.49 -9.39 5.28
CA PRO A 55 -16.87 -10.69 4.75
C PRO A 55 -16.98 -10.67 3.22
N ARG A 56 -16.32 -11.62 2.58
CA ARG A 56 -16.36 -11.91 1.14
C ARG A 56 -15.83 -13.33 0.92
N GLU A 57 -16.29 -14.03 -0.10
CA GLU A 57 -15.70 -15.31 -0.48
C GLU A 57 -14.30 -15.15 -1.10
N GLY A 58 -13.51 -16.23 -1.09
CA GLY A 58 -12.16 -16.28 -1.65
C GLY A 58 -11.06 -15.84 -0.68
N LEU A 59 -9.82 -15.82 -1.20
CA LEU A 59 -8.62 -15.53 -0.41
C LEU A 59 -8.73 -14.14 0.28
N PRO A 60 -8.47 -14.06 1.59
CA PRO A 60 -8.60 -12.81 2.33
C PRO A 60 -7.41 -11.86 2.12
N MET A 61 -6.23 -12.41 1.79
CA MET A 61 -4.99 -11.68 1.55
C MET A 61 -4.82 -11.33 0.07
N SER A 62 -4.17 -10.21 -0.19
CA SER A 62 -3.89 -9.71 -1.54
C SER A 62 -2.59 -8.91 -1.56
N THR A 63 -2.01 -8.76 -2.74
CA THR A 63 -0.86 -7.88 -2.99
C THR A 63 -1.23 -6.82 -4.02
N ARG A 64 -0.59 -5.66 -3.95
CA ARG A 64 -0.73 -4.59 -4.97
C ARG A 64 0.56 -3.79 -5.04
N LEU A 65 1.00 -3.41 -6.23
CA LEU A 65 2.16 -2.53 -6.43
C LEU A 65 2.04 -1.26 -5.58
N LEU A 66 3.12 -0.90 -4.88
CA LEU A 66 3.16 0.26 -3.97
C LEU A 66 2.81 1.56 -4.68
N ARG A 67 3.36 1.78 -5.89
CA ARG A 67 3.01 2.93 -6.73
C ARG A 67 1.50 3.03 -6.99
N ILE A 68 0.86 1.91 -7.33
CA ILE A 68 -0.59 1.86 -7.61
C ILE A 68 -1.40 2.04 -6.32
N TRP A 69 -0.89 1.56 -5.19
CA TRP A 69 -1.51 1.78 -3.88
C TRP A 69 -1.54 3.27 -3.51
N ASN A 70 -0.46 4.00 -3.78
CA ASN A 70 -0.30 5.42 -3.47
C ASN A 70 -0.93 6.36 -4.52
N GLU A 71 -1.20 5.86 -5.73
CA GLU A 71 -1.84 6.65 -6.79
C GLU A 71 -3.23 7.16 -6.38
N PRO A 72 -3.53 8.46 -6.57
CA PRO A 72 -4.88 8.98 -6.38
C PRO A 72 -5.84 8.44 -7.45
N VAL A 73 -7.13 8.45 -7.13
CA VAL A 73 -8.21 8.06 -8.04
C VAL A 73 -9.08 9.28 -8.31
N MET A 74 -9.40 9.50 -9.59
CA MET A 74 -10.38 10.51 -9.99
C MET A 74 -11.80 10.02 -9.69
N THR A 75 -12.52 10.78 -8.86
CA THR A 75 -13.94 10.57 -8.55
C THR A 75 -14.75 11.75 -9.09
N GLN A 76 -16.09 11.67 -9.01
CA GLN A 76 -16.96 12.79 -9.38
C GLN A 76 -16.69 14.05 -8.54
N SER A 77 -16.20 13.87 -7.31
CA SER A 77 -15.80 14.94 -6.39
C SER A 77 -14.33 15.37 -6.52
N GLY A 78 -13.59 14.85 -7.51
CA GLY A 78 -12.18 15.16 -7.74
C GLY A 78 -11.20 14.05 -7.31
N PRO A 79 -9.88 14.33 -7.28
CA PRO A 79 -8.86 13.36 -6.92
C PRO A 79 -8.87 13.05 -5.43
N VAL A 80 -8.90 11.76 -5.07
CA VAL A 80 -8.80 11.27 -3.68
C VAL A 80 -7.75 10.17 -3.56
N PRO A 81 -7.10 9.97 -2.40
CA PRO A 81 -6.23 8.82 -2.17
C PRO A 81 -6.99 7.52 -2.40
N ARG A 82 -6.38 6.56 -3.10
CA ARG A 82 -6.98 5.22 -3.29
C ARG A 82 -7.20 4.50 -1.97
N PHE A 83 -6.21 4.61 -1.07
CA PHE A 83 -6.21 4.07 0.28
C PHE A 83 -5.78 5.15 1.27
N THR A 84 -6.64 5.42 2.25
CA THR A 84 -6.36 6.38 3.32
C THR A 84 -6.01 5.63 4.60
N TYR A 85 -4.84 5.90 5.18
CA TYR A 85 -4.46 5.34 6.48
C TYR A 85 -5.37 5.90 7.58
N ILE A 86 -5.91 5.02 8.43
CA ILE A 86 -6.85 5.40 9.51
C ILE A 86 -6.40 4.94 10.91
N GLY A 87 -5.16 4.47 11.06
CA GLY A 87 -4.60 4.02 12.34
C GLY A 87 -4.43 2.50 12.41
N HIS A 88 -4.62 1.94 13.60
CA HIS A 88 -4.44 0.50 13.86
C HIS A 88 -5.74 -0.23 14.23
N THR A 89 -6.87 0.50 14.23
CA THR A 89 -8.18 -0.04 14.58
C THR A 89 -9.16 0.29 13.45
N THR A 90 -10.07 -0.63 13.16
CA THR A 90 -11.21 -0.30 12.29
C THR A 90 -12.16 0.65 13.02
N PRO A 91 -12.76 1.62 12.33
CA PRO A 91 -13.85 2.40 12.89
C PRO A 91 -14.95 1.46 13.37
N ALA A 92 -15.61 1.81 14.47
CA ALA A 92 -16.82 1.10 14.89
C ALA A 92 -17.84 1.11 13.72
N ALA A 93 -18.45 -0.05 13.46
CA ALA A 93 -19.44 -0.23 12.40
C ALA A 93 -20.73 0.55 12.68
#